data_AF-A0A380ZUA6-F1
#
_entry.id   AF-A0A380ZUA6-F1
#
_cell.length_a   1.000
_cell.length_b   1.000
_cell.length_c   1.000
_cell.angle_alpha   90.00
_cell.angle_beta   90.00
_cell.angle_gamma   90.00
#
_symmetry.space_group_name_H-M   'P 1'
#
loop_
_entity.id
_entity.type
_entity.pdbx_description
1 polymer ?
#
loop_
_entity_poly.entity_id
_entity_poly.type
_entity_poly.pdbx_seq_one_letter_code
_entity_poly.pdbx_strand_id
1 'polypeptide(L)'
;MNEGILQNIISIQERINHACLKSNRNPDEVKLLLATKTVSPQRIKIALQAGHTLIAENKVQELKEKYSALKEISHTNHFIGHLQTNKIKEILRYDVDCIQSLDRIDLAEKLQQRLAYEE
;
A
#
# COMPACT_ATOMS: atom_id res chain seq x y z
N MET A 1 -21.69 -9.73 -1.89
CA MET A 1 -21.34 -9.11 -0.60
C MET A 1 -20.26 -8.05 -0.83
N ASN A 2 -20.65 -6.89 -1.35
CA ASN A 2 -19.75 -5.73 -1.51
C ASN A 2 -19.89 -4.75 -0.34
N GLU A 3 -21.06 -4.73 0.31
CA GLU A 3 -21.38 -3.89 1.47
C GLU A 3 -20.44 -4.12 2.68
N GLY A 4 -19.94 -5.34 2.85
CA GLY A 4 -19.08 -5.67 3.99
C GLY A 4 -17.71 -4.98 3.97
N ILE A 5 -17.15 -4.64 2.80
CA ILE A 5 -15.81 -4.02 2.73
C ILE A 5 -15.87 -2.59 3.27
N LEU A 6 -16.82 -1.79 2.79
CA LEU A 6 -16.95 -0.39 3.21
C LEU A 6 -17.38 -0.31 4.68
N GLN A 7 -18.30 -1.18 5.13
CA GLN A 7 -18.68 -1.23 6.54
C GLN A 7 -17.50 -1.56 7.46
N ASN A 8 -16.62 -2.47 7.04
CA ASN A 8 -15.40 -2.79 7.79
C ASN A 8 -14.43 -1.61 7.84
N ILE A 9 -14.27 -0.87 6.74
CA ILE A 9 -13.40 0.32 6.71
C ILE A 9 -13.94 1.39 7.65
N ILE A 10 -15.24 1.68 7.63
CA ILE A 10 -15.88 2.63 8.55
C ILE A 10 -15.63 2.23 9.99
N SER A 11 -15.88 0.95 10.34
CA SER A 11 -15.64 0.45 11.70
C SER A 11 -14.18 0.58 12.14
N ILE A 12 -13.22 0.37 11.23
CA ILE A 12 -11.79 0.55 11.52
C ILE A 12 -11.45 2.03 11.71
N GLN A 13 -12.00 2.94 10.90
CA GLN A 13 -11.80 4.38 11.04
C GLN A 13 -12.35 4.90 12.38
N GLU A 14 -13.53 4.44 12.80
CA GLU A 14 -14.10 4.76 14.12
C GLU A 14 -13.19 4.31 15.25
N ARG A 15 -12.62 3.10 15.16
CA ARG A 15 -11.64 2.59 16.13
C ARG A 15 -10.37 3.42 16.18
N ILE A 16 -9.86 3.84 15.02
CA ILE A 16 -8.69 4.75 14.92
C ILE A 16 -9.00 6.08 15.60
N ASN A 17 -10.14 6.69 15.27
CA ASN A 17 -10.58 7.96 15.86
C ASN A 17 -10.67 7.87 17.39
N HIS A 18 -11.35 6.83 17.89
CA HIS A 18 -11.47 6.61 19.33
C HIS A 18 -10.11 6.42 20.02
N ALA A 19 -9.18 5.67 19.41
CA ALA A 19 -7.84 5.49 19.96
C ALA A 19 -7.02 6.79 19.99
N CYS A 20 -7.14 7.62 18.94
CA CYS A 20 -6.48 8.92 18.87
C CYS A 20 -7.02 9.88 19.94
N LEU A 21 -8.35 9.98 20.07
CA LEU A 21 -9.00 10.82 21.08
C LEU A 21 -8.61 10.37 22.51
N LYS A 22 -8.61 9.06 22.79
CA LYS A 22 -8.16 8.52 24.08
C LYS A 22 -6.70 8.84 24.39
N SER A 23 -5.87 9.01 23.36
CA SER A 23 -4.44 9.31 23.47
C SER A 23 -4.13 10.81 23.33
N ASN A 24 -5.14 11.67 23.27
CA ASN A 24 -5.00 13.11 23.02
C ASN A 24 -4.20 13.44 21.75
N ARG A 25 -4.42 12.69 20.67
CA ARG A 25 -3.82 12.91 19.35
C ARG A 25 -4.87 13.31 18.32
N ASN A 26 -4.48 14.10 17.32
CA ASN A 26 -5.34 14.38 16.18
C ASN A 26 -5.50 13.11 15.31
N PRO A 27 -6.73 12.63 15.05
CA PRO A 27 -6.95 11.48 14.17
C PRO A 27 -6.36 11.63 12.75
N ASP A 28 -6.27 12.87 12.24
CA ASP A 28 -5.72 13.13 10.89
C ASP A 28 -4.23 12.80 10.76
N GLU A 29 -3.52 12.63 11.88
CA GLU A 29 -2.13 12.16 11.90
C GLU A 29 -2.00 10.65 11.60
N VAL A 30 -3.11 9.90 11.62
CA VAL A 30 -3.12 8.45 11.46
C VAL A 30 -3.84 8.08 10.17
N LYS A 31 -3.09 7.48 9.23
CA LYS A 31 -3.64 6.98 7.97
C LYS A 31 -3.96 5.49 8.06
N LEU A 32 -5.08 5.09 7.48
CA LEU A 32 -5.43 3.69 7.28
C LEU A 32 -4.81 3.18 5.97
N LEU A 33 -3.81 2.30 6.09
CA LEU A 33 -3.19 1.60 4.97
C LEU A 33 -3.89 0.25 4.74
N LEU A 34 -4.50 0.06 3.58
CA LEU A 34 -5.21 -1.18 3.26
C LEU A 34 -4.21 -2.24 2.76
N ALA A 35 -3.91 -3.25 3.58
CA ALA A 35 -3.09 -4.38 3.15
C ALA A 35 -3.89 -5.29 2.20
N THR A 36 -3.49 -5.35 0.93
CA THR A 36 -4.24 -6.00 -0.15
C THR A 36 -3.65 -7.34 -0.60
N LYS A 37 -2.64 -7.87 0.11
CA LYS A 37 -2.11 -9.23 -0.12
C LYS A 37 -3.24 -10.26 -0.17
N THR A 38 -3.21 -11.18 -1.13
CA THR A 38 -4.26 -12.20 -1.34
C THR A 38 -5.68 -11.68 -1.65
N VAL A 39 -5.87 -10.37 -1.83
CA VAL A 39 -7.16 -9.76 -2.20
C VAL A 39 -7.25 -9.58 -3.72
N SER A 40 -8.39 -9.95 -4.31
CA SER A 40 -8.62 -9.79 -5.75
C SER A 40 -8.73 -8.31 -6.17
N PRO A 41 -8.31 -7.93 -7.39
CA PRO A 41 -8.45 -6.57 -7.88
C PRO A 41 -9.87 -6.01 -7.75
N GLN A 42 -10.91 -6.82 -8.02
CA GLN A 42 -12.30 -6.40 -7.94
C GLN A 42 -12.69 -5.93 -6.53
N ARG A 43 -12.17 -6.58 -5.49
CA ARG A 43 -12.41 -6.18 -4.11
C ARG A 43 -11.65 -4.93 -3.72
N ILE A 44 -10.41 -4.79 -4.22
CA ILE A 44 -9.60 -3.58 -4.00
C ILE A 44 -10.29 -2.36 -4.62
N LYS A 45 -10.82 -2.51 -5.85
CA LYS A 45 -11.56 -1.44 -6.56
C LYS A 45 -12.72 -0.87 -5.76
N ILE A 46 -13.44 -1.70 -4.98
CA ILE A 46 -14.55 -1.22 -4.12
C ILE A 46 -14.04 -0.15 -3.14
N ALA A 47 -12.89 -0.39 -2.50
CA ALA A 47 -12.31 0.57 -1.56
C ALA A 47 -11.74 1.81 -2.27
N LEU A 48 -11.02 1.62 -3.39
CA LEU A 48 -10.45 2.73 -4.15
C LEU A 48 -11.54 3.68 -4.69
N GLN A 49 -12.64 3.12 -5.23
CA GLN A 49 -13.77 3.90 -5.76
C GLN A 49 -14.54 4.65 -4.66
N ALA A 50 -14.46 4.19 -3.41
CA ALA A 50 -14.99 4.89 -2.25
C ALA A 50 -14.02 5.95 -1.67
N GLY A 51 -12.88 6.19 -2.33
CA GLY A 51 -11.89 7.19 -1.92
C GLY A 51 -10.81 6.68 -0.96
N HIS A 52 -10.81 5.39 -0.61
CA HIS A 52 -9.74 4.79 0.20
C HIS A 52 -8.58 4.36 -0.69
N THR A 53 -7.75 5.34 -1.06
CA THR A 53 -6.74 5.21 -2.11
C THR A 53 -5.35 4.78 -1.64
N LEU A 54 -5.15 4.51 -0.35
CA LEU A 54 -3.87 4.10 0.22
C LEU A 54 -3.83 2.58 0.45
N ILE A 55 -3.08 1.87 -0.39
CA ILE A 55 -3.00 0.40 -0.37
C ILE A 55 -1.57 -0.10 -0.17
N ALA A 56 -1.42 -1.37 0.19
CA ALA A 56 -0.12 -2.01 0.29
C ALA A 56 -0.11 -3.48 -0.12
N GLU A 57 0.95 -3.88 -0.83
CA GLU A 57 1.24 -5.27 -1.16
C GLU A 57 2.48 -5.80 -0.43
N ASN A 58 2.52 -7.12 -0.25
CA ASN A 58 3.63 -7.81 0.40
C ASN A 58 4.58 -8.48 -0.61
N LYS A 59 4.10 -8.80 -1.81
CA LYS A 59 4.86 -9.57 -2.80
C LYS A 59 4.86 -8.85 -4.14
N VAL A 60 6.02 -8.79 -4.77
CA VAL A 60 6.20 -8.19 -6.10
C VAL A 60 5.35 -8.88 -7.17
N GLN A 61 5.14 -10.20 -7.01
CA GLN A 61 4.26 -10.96 -7.89
C GLN A 61 2.79 -10.47 -7.80
N GLU A 62 2.30 -10.14 -6.60
CA GLU A 62 0.94 -9.63 -6.42
C GLU A 62 0.80 -8.21 -7.00
N LEU A 63 1.83 -7.36 -6.84
CA LEU A 63 1.89 -6.06 -7.50
C LEU A 63 1.73 -6.22 -9.02
N LYS A 64 2.55 -7.07 -9.63
CA LYS A 64 2.52 -7.35 -11.08
C LYS A 64 1.16 -7.83 -11.55
N GLU A 65 0.56 -8.78 -10.84
CA GLU A 65 -0.73 -9.37 -11.20
C GLU A 65 -1.88 -8.36 -11.13
N LYS A 66 -1.82 -7.42 -10.18
CA LYS A 66 -2.89 -6.44 -9.94
C LYS A 66 -2.70 -5.14 -10.71
N TYR A 67 -1.46 -4.82 -11.10
CA TYR A 67 -1.08 -3.54 -11.71
C TYR A 67 -2.01 -3.11 -12.85
N SER A 68 -2.13 -3.94 -13.89
CA SER A 68 -2.98 -3.61 -15.05
C SER A 68 -4.45 -3.40 -14.68
N ALA A 69 -4.94 -4.06 -13.63
CA ALA A 69 -6.32 -3.94 -13.20
C ALA A 69 -6.58 -2.68 -12.37
N LEU A 70 -5.56 -2.16 -11.66
CA LEU A 70 -5.70 -1.04 -10.73
C LEU A 70 -5.18 0.30 -11.27
N LYS A 71 -4.26 0.29 -12.25
CA LYS A 71 -3.56 1.49 -12.76
C LYS A 71 -4.46 2.64 -13.24
N GLU A 72 -5.69 2.35 -13.68
CA GLU A 72 -6.64 3.36 -14.17
C GLU A 72 -7.34 4.13 -13.03
N ILE A 73 -7.22 3.67 -11.79
CA ILE A 73 -7.77 4.36 -10.61
C ILE A 73 -6.59 5.00 -9.90
N SER A 74 -6.61 6.32 -9.68
CA SER A 74 -5.54 6.99 -8.94
C SER A 74 -5.47 6.46 -7.50
N HIS A 75 -4.31 5.94 -7.11
CA HIS A 75 -4.05 5.40 -5.77
C HIS A 75 -2.58 5.51 -5.41
N THR A 76 -2.30 5.44 -4.11
CA THR A 76 -0.94 5.34 -3.56
C THR A 76 -0.70 3.91 -3.14
N ASN A 77 0.38 3.31 -3.62
CA ASN A 77 0.70 1.92 -3.41
C ASN A 77 2.02 1.77 -2.64
N HIS A 78 1.95 1.19 -1.46
CA HIS A 78 3.12 0.90 -0.64
C HIS A 78 3.56 -0.56 -0.79
N PHE A 79 4.85 -0.81 -0.66
CA PHE A 79 5.39 -2.15 -0.47
C PHE A 79 5.78 -2.35 0.99
N ILE A 80 5.11 -3.28 1.67
CA ILE A 80 5.30 -3.55 3.11
C ILE A 80 5.87 -4.95 3.40
N GLY A 81 6.10 -5.76 2.36
CA GLY A 81 6.74 -7.08 2.49
C GLY A 81 8.26 -6.98 2.45
N HIS A 82 8.94 -8.07 2.80
CA HIS A 82 10.40 -8.11 2.71
C HIS A 82 10.88 -7.93 1.26
N LEU A 83 11.77 -6.97 1.03
CA LEU A 83 12.31 -6.68 -0.30
C LEU A 83 13.66 -7.37 -0.50
N GLN A 84 13.65 -8.37 -1.38
CA GLN A 84 14.90 -8.97 -1.88
C GLN A 84 15.57 -8.00 -2.86
N THR A 85 16.89 -7.85 -2.75
CA THR A 85 17.67 -6.93 -3.58
C THR A 85 17.47 -7.13 -5.09
N ASN A 86 17.38 -8.38 -5.56
CA ASN A 86 17.16 -8.71 -6.97
C ASN A 86 15.77 -8.32 -7.49
N LYS A 87 14.83 -7.96 -6.60
CA LYS A 87 13.47 -7.58 -6.93
C LYS A 87 13.23 -6.06 -6.98
N ILE A 88 14.23 -5.25 -6.66
CA ILE A 88 14.15 -3.78 -6.74
C ILE A 88 13.67 -3.33 -8.14
N LYS A 89 14.31 -3.85 -9.19
CA LYS A 89 13.96 -3.52 -10.58
C LYS A 89 12.50 -3.86 -10.94
N GLU A 90 11.96 -4.92 -10.37
CA GLU A 90 10.55 -5.30 -10.62
C GLU A 90 9.61 -4.34 -9.88
N ILE A 91 9.89 -3.99 -8.62
CA ILE A 91 9.07 -3.03 -7.87
C ILE A 91 8.93 -1.68 -8.57
N LEU A 92 10.04 -1.15 -9.09
CA LEU A 92 10.05 0.17 -9.75
C LEU A 92 9.21 0.23 -11.04
N ARG A 93 8.74 -0.92 -11.56
CA ARG A 93 7.90 -0.99 -12.78
C ARG A 93 6.41 -0.97 -12.50
N TYR A 94 5.99 -1.06 -11.23
CA TYR A 94 4.60 -1.27 -10.84
C TYR A 94 4.05 -0.16 -9.94
N ASP A 95 4.48 1.09 -10.17
CA ASP A 95 4.01 2.31 -9.51
C ASP A 95 3.92 2.17 -7.99
N VAL A 96 5.04 1.83 -7.35
CA VAL A 96 5.17 1.78 -5.89
C VAL A 96 5.71 3.11 -5.40
N ASP A 97 4.90 3.83 -4.62
CA ASP A 97 5.25 5.15 -4.08
C ASP A 97 6.15 5.08 -2.85
N CYS A 98 6.06 3.99 -2.07
CA CYS A 98 6.78 3.88 -0.81
C CYS A 98 7.17 2.42 -0.52
N ILE A 99 8.45 2.20 -0.19
CA ILE A 99 8.94 0.92 0.34
C ILE A 99 9.11 1.10 1.86
N GLN A 100 8.27 0.44 2.65
CA GLN A 100 8.30 0.53 4.13
C GLN A 100 9.21 -0.53 4.78
N SER A 101 9.86 -1.37 3.99
CA SER A 101 10.59 -2.56 4.43
C SER A 101 12.09 -2.48 4.20
N LEU A 102 12.67 -1.26 4.18
CA LEU A 102 14.11 -1.08 4.14
C LEU A 102 14.72 -1.45 5.50
N ASP A 103 15.22 -2.68 5.60
CA ASP A 103 15.70 -3.29 6.85
C ASP A 103 17.23 -3.29 7.01
N ARG A 104 17.97 -2.85 5.98
CA ARG A 104 19.44 -2.85 5.95
C ARG A 104 20.01 -1.82 4.98
N ILE A 105 21.22 -1.34 5.28
CA ILE A 105 21.89 -0.29 4.52
C ILE A 105 22.16 -0.73 3.08
N ASP A 106 22.65 -1.96 2.86
CA ASP A 106 22.98 -2.43 1.51
C ASP A 106 21.76 -2.48 0.58
N LEU A 107 20.56 -2.71 1.12
CA LEU A 107 19.30 -2.68 0.39
C LEU A 107 18.94 -1.26 -0.01
N ALA A 108 19.07 -0.31 0.93
CA ALA A 108 18.81 1.11 0.67
C ALA A 108 19.79 1.69 -0.38
N GLU A 109 21.08 1.36 -0.29
CA GLU A 109 22.09 1.78 -1.27
C GLU A 109 21.78 1.25 -2.68
N LYS A 110 21.41 -0.02 -2.80
CA LYS A 110 21.06 -0.62 -4.09
C LYS A 110 19.76 -0.07 -4.66
N LEU A 111 18.80 0.28 -3.80
CA LEU A 111 17.58 0.98 -4.22
C LEU A 111 17.93 2.37 -4.76
N GLN A 112 18.74 3.14 -4.03
CA GLN A 112 19.19 4.47 -4.45
C GLN A 112 19.93 4.42 -5.79
N GLN A 113 20.89 3.49 -5.93
CA GLN A 113 21.63 3.30 -7.18
C GLN A 113 20.69 2.98 -8.36
N ARG A 114 19.64 2.19 -8.12
CA ARG A 114 18.69 1.86 -9.18
C ARG A 114 17.79 3.04 -9.54
N LEU A 115 17.30 3.80 -8.55
CA LEU A 115 16.49 5.01 -8.78
C LEU A 115 17.27 6.02 -9.62
N ALA A 116 18.51 6.33 -9.24
CA ALA A 116 19.39 7.26 -9.98
C ALA A 116 19.78 6.78 -11.39
N TYR A 117 19.60 5.50 -11.72
CA TYR A 117 19.83 4.96 -13.06
C TYR A 117 18.59 5.05 -13.96
N GLU A 118 17.38 5.08 -13.39
CA GLU A 118 16.12 5.09 -14.15
C GLU A 118 15.57 6.50 -14.39
N GLU A 119 16.14 7.52 -13.71
CA GLU A 119 15.98 8.96 -14.03
C GLU A 119 16.72 9.34 -15.31
#